data_AF-L0AVR8-F1
#
_entry.id   AF-L0AVR8-F1
#
_cell.length_a   1.000
_cell.length_b   1.000
_cell.length_c   1.000
_cell.angle_alpha   90.00
_cell.angle_beta   90.00
_cell.angle_gamma   90.00
#
_symmetry.space_group_name_H-M   'P 1'
#
loop_
_entity.id
_entity.type
_entity.pdbx_description
1 polymer ?
#
loop_
_entity_poly.entity_id
_entity_poly.type
_entity_poly.pdbx_seq_one_letter_code
_entity_poly.pdbx_strand_id
1 'polypeptide(L)'
;MMHNVLWNSFLSNGLFAISRRAFHKSVNSDIPFKGIKNVIGFTYNLSSTYERSCKCCNIYHLHRKFIHMSNIRQNKDPYSVLGVSRNATNDEIKRKFRELAKKYHPDLNPSPDAKQKMAQITSAYELLSDPKKRKMYDQTGMQSDDAGFDPSAGGFGGFSGFGDSSFMFTDFAEMFSRMASGNGANTSFTGSVRGEDIQTEITISFMEAIRGCTKNISVPARVSCTDCQGLGRQPGTSVDVCKVCNGTGVQRMERGPIIIGVPCRTCNGSGQIVPYPCRACGGSGDRAQTKTVNIDLPAGVRNGMQMRIPNQGHVGVRGGKNGHLFVNINIQPHHTFKWIDDDIHVNVPISLKQCLLGGTISIPTLDGSMDMSLSPNSQPFFIKTLKNRGPPKIDSRNNGNLIVHFELKLPGSLTPRQKEIIHEFDKETSKETKADYDTSSDEESKKWWKRVVCNKK
;
A
#
# COMPACT_ATOMS: atom_id res chain seq x y z
N MET A 1 22.78 -21.43 -31.24
CA MET A 1 22.22 -22.68 -30.69
C MET A 1 22.16 -22.51 -29.19
N MET A 2 21.10 -21.87 -28.71
CA MET A 2 19.92 -22.52 -28.10
C MET A 2 20.22 -23.08 -26.71
N HIS A 3 20.02 -22.22 -25.70
CA HIS A 3 19.57 -22.64 -24.38
C HIS A 3 18.03 -22.72 -24.43
N ASN A 4 17.50 -23.94 -24.39
CA ASN A 4 16.11 -24.25 -24.00
C ASN A 4 16.04 -24.17 -22.45
N VAL A 5 15.14 -23.44 -21.79
CA VAL A 5 13.66 -23.48 -21.75
C VAL A 5 13.13 -24.56 -20.78
N LEU A 6 12.42 -24.05 -19.75
CA LEU A 6 11.31 -24.66 -18.96
C LEU A 6 11.66 -25.77 -17.96
N TRP A 7 10.94 -25.99 -16.86
CA TRP A 7 9.99 -25.30 -15.98
C TRP A 7 9.59 -26.36 -14.93
N ASN A 8 8.85 -25.96 -13.89
CA ASN A 8 7.97 -26.82 -13.07
C ASN A 8 8.64 -27.77 -12.06
N SER A 9 8.11 -28.05 -10.87
CA SER A 9 6.94 -27.60 -10.10
C SER A 9 6.87 -28.52 -8.85
N PHE A 10 6.04 -28.16 -7.87
CA PHE A 10 5.35 -29.05 -6.90
C PHE A 10 6.01 -29.49 -5.57
N LEU A 11 5.37 -28.98 -4.50
CA LEU A 11 4.70 -29.67 -3.39
C LEU A 11 5.47 -30.56 -2.37
N SER A 12 5.38 -30.07 -1.12
CA SER A 12 4.86 -30.76 0.08
C SER A 12 5.64 -31.88 0.79
N ASN A 13 5.87 -31.62 2.09
CA ASN A 13 5.70 -32.49 3.27
C ASN A 13 6.62 -33.69 3.54
N GLY A 14 7.15 -33.70 4.78
CA GLY A 14 7.57 -34.89 5.55
C GLY A 14 9.03 -34.79 6.01
N LEU A 15 9.34 -34.46 7.28
CA LEU A 15 9.26 -35.24 8.53
C LEU A 15 10.62 -35.80 8.97
N PHE A 16 10.81 -35.84 10.30
CA PHE A 16 11.90 -36.38 11.14
C PHE A 16 13.07 -35.42 11.43
N ALA A 17 13.30 -34.87 12.63
CA ALA A 17 13.27 -35.32 14.05
C ALA A 17 14.71 -35.39 14.62
N ILE A 18 14.81 -35.48 15.96
CA ILE A 18 15.99 -35.64 16.84
C ILE A 18 16.42 -34.29 17.47
N SER A 19 15.89 -33.86 18.63
CA SER A 19 15.94 -34.39 20.00
C SER A 19 17.00 -33.67 20.86
N ARG A 20 16.52 -33.07 21.95
CA ARG A 20 17.26 -32.43 23.05
C ARG A 20 17.70 -33.47 24.10
N ARG A 21 18.90 -33.26 24.64
CA ARG A 21 19.35 -33.38 26.06
C ARG A 21 20.82 -32.97 26.03
N ALA A 22 21.45 -32.31 26.98
CA ALA A 22 21.19 -31.75 28.30
C ALA A 22 22.56 -31.16 28.70
N PHE A 23 22.63 -30.07 29.46
CA PHE A 23 23.49 -29.92 30.65
C PHE A 23 23.50 -28.47 31.14
N HIS A 24 23.03 -28.30 32.36
CA HIS A 24 23.19 -27.12 33.20
C HIS A 24 24.64 -26.99 33.67
N LYS A 25 25.17 -25.77 33.72
CA LYS A 25 26.23 -25.38 34.67
C LYS A 25 25.94 -23.95 35.15
N SER A 26 25.69 -23.81 36.44
CA SER A 26 25.53 -22.55 37.18
C SER A 26 26.87 -22.11 37.78
N VAL A 27 27.12 -20.81 37.83
CA VAL A 27 27.97 -20.11 38.82
C VAL A 27 27.38 -18.69 38.94
N ASN A 28 26.60 -18.37 39.98
CA ASN A 28 26.96 -17.78 41.29
C ASN A 28 27.51 -16.34 41.25
N SER A 29 26.76 -15.39 41.84
CA SER A 29 27.27 -14.46 42.88
C SER A 29 26.19 -13.45 43.36
N ASP A 30 25.60 -13.75 44.52
CA ASP A 30 25.35 -12.93 45.72
C ASP A 30 25.43 -11.36 45.68
N ILE A 31 24.35 -10.62 46.06
CA ILE A 31 24.00 -9.96 47.37
C ILE A 31 24.26 -8.41 47.33
N PRO A 32 23.62 -7.49 48.11
CA PRO A 32 22.52 -7.57 49.10
C PRO A 32 21.32 -6.59 48.93
N PHE A 33 20.27 -6.92 49.69
CA PHE A 33 19.14 -6.08 50.14
C PHE A 33 19.48 -5.11 51.31
N LYS A 34 18.78 -3.97 51.36
CA LYS A 34 18.34 -3.21 52.57
C LYS A 34 16.89 -2.82 52.27
N GLY A 35 15.85 -2.89 53.11
CA GLY A 35 15.61 -3.16 54.52
C GLY A 35 14.24 -2.52 54.86
N ILE A 36 13.60 -2.96 55.97
CA ILE A 36 12.40 -2.38 56.64
C ILE A 36 11.05 -2.86 56.05
N LYS A 37 10.37 -3.88 56.61
CA LYS A 37 9.57 -4.01 57.86
C LYS A 37 8.21 -3.26 57.86
N ASN A 38 7.19 -4.06 58.22
CA ASN A 38 5.91 -3.76 58.90
C ASN A 38 4.64 -3.57 58.02
N VAL A 39 3.69 -4.55 57.98
CA VAL A 39 2.61 -4.89 58.98
C VAL A 39 1.35 -4.07 58.59
N ILE A 40 0.14 -4.53 58.25
CA ILE A 40 -0.87 -5.56 58.68
C ILE A 40 -1.90 -5.61 57.52
N GLY A 41 -2.70 -6.64 57.17
CA GLY A 41 -2.98 -7.98 57.67
C GLY A 41 -4.19 -8.57 56.93
N PHE A 42 -4.51 -9.82 57.28
CA PHE A 42 -5.75 -10.57 57.00
C PHE A 42 -6.10 -10.87 55.54
N THR A 43 -5.68 -12.01 54.98
CA THR A 43 -6.38 -13.33 54.99
C THR A 43 -7.90 -13.26 54.92
N TYR A 44 -8.50 -13.76 53.84
CA TYR A 44 -9.46 -14.88 53.87
C TYR A 44 -9.46 -15.62 52.53
N ASN A 45 -9.18 -16.92 52.61
CA ASN A 45 -9.48 -17.91 51.58
C ASN A 45 -11.01 -18.10 51.51
N LEU A 46 -11.56 -18.12 50.30
CA LEU A 46 -12.82 -18.80 50.01
C LEU A 46 -12.57 -19.76 48.84
N SER A 47 -12.21 -20.99 49.19
CA SER A 47 -12.24 -22.13 48.28
C SER A 47 -13.68 -22.62 48.17
N SER A 48 -14.29 -22.48 47.00
CA SER A 48 -15.49 -23.24 46.65
C SER A 48 -15.04 -24.51 45.94
N THR A 49 -15.08 -25.64 46.66
CA THR A 49 -14.90 -26.98 46.11
C THR A 49 -16.26 -27.52 45.71
N TYR A 50 -16.46 -27.77 44.41
CA TYR A 50 -17.61 -28.54 43.92
C TYR A 50 -17.15 -29.95 43.55
N GLU A 51 -17.57 -30.93 44.34
CA GLU A 51 -17.32 -32.35 44.11
C GLU A 51 -18.40 -32.93 43.19
N ARG A 52 -17.97 -33.55 42.08
CA ARG A 52 -18.78 -34.55 41.38
C ARG A 52 -18.00 -35.85 41.31
N SER A 53 -18.50 -36.85 42.02
CA SER A 53 -17.98 -38.22 42.02
C SER A 53 -18.36 -38.95 40.73
N CYS A 54 -17.39 -39.53 40.04
CA CYS A 54 -17.63 -40.63 39.10
C CYS A 54 -16.72 -41.81 39.48
N LYS A 55 -17.33 -42.91 39.89
CA LYS A 55 -16.65 -44.17 40.26
C LYS A 55 -16.34 -44.95 38.97
N CYS A 56 -15.14 -44.76 38.42
CA CYS A 56 -14.39 -45.77 37.66
C CYS A 56 -13.06 -45.14 37.22
N CYS A 57 -11.95 -45.74 37.64
CA CYS A 57 -10.55 -45.39 37.36
C CYS A 57 -9.91 -44.32 38.26
N ASN A 58 -9.01 -44.80 39.11
CA ASN A 58 -8.23 -44.06 40.11
C ASN A 58 -6.96 -43.47 39.46
N ILE A 59 -7.04 -42.25 38.92
CA ILE A 59 -5.87 -41.43 38.52
C ILE A 59 -6.12 -39.98 38.93
N TYR A 60 -5.38 -39.50 39.93
CA TYR A 60 -5.38 -38.09 40.33
C TYR A 60 -4.47 -37.27 39.41
N HIS A 61 -5.03 -36.60 38.40
CA HIS A 61 -4.33 -35.53 37.70
C HIS A 61 -4.53 -34.20 38.45
N LEU A 62 -3.52 -33.78 39.23
CA LEU A 62 -3.40 -32.41 39.72
C LEU A 62 -3.08 -31.48 38.54
N HIS A 63 -4.10 -30.99 37.85
CA HIS A 63 -3.94 -29.92 36.88
C HIS A 63 -3.87 -28.58 37.62
N ARG A 64 -2.66 -28.17 38.03
CA ARG A 64 -2.39 -26.81 38.49
C ARG A 64 -2.51 -25.89 37.28
N LYS A 65 -3.70 -25.37 37.00
CA LYS A 65 -3.84 -24.27 36.04
C LYS A 65 -3.10 -23.07 36.63
N PHE A 66 -1.94 -22.76 36.07
CA PHE A 66 -1.37 -21.42 36.19
C PHE A 66 -2.32 -20.48 35.44
N ILE A 67 -3.21 -19.82 36.20
CA ILE A 67 -3.85 -18.60 35.71
C ILE A 67 -2.69 -17.60 35.58
N HIS A 68 -2.26 -17.32 34.36
CA HIS A 68 -1.50 -16.10 34.10
C HIS A 68 -2.41 -14.95 34.52
N MET A 69 -2.12 -14.38 35.69
CA MET A 69 -2.65 -13.08 36.06
C MET A 69 -2.21 -12.13 34.94
N SER A 70 -3.15 -11.70 34.11
CA SER A 70 -2.94 -10.58 33.21
C SER A 70 -2.29 -9.46 34.01
N ASN A 71 -1.21 -8.87 33.47
CA ASN A 71 -0.62 -7.65 34.00
C ASN A 71 -1.76 -6.73 34.41
N ILE A 72 -1.86 -6.41 35.69
CA ILE A 72 -2.64 -5.27 36.16
C ILE A 72 -2.03 -4.08 35.44
N ARG A 73 -2.64 -3.69 34.32
CA ARG A 73 -2.43 -2.37 33.73
C ARG A 73 -2.90 -1.44 34.83
N GLN A 74 -1.94 -0.83 35.52
CA GLN A 74 -2.20 0.31 36.39
C GLN A 74 -2.85 1.36 35.48
N ASN A 75 -4.18 1.40 35.47
CA ASN A 75 -4.93 2.36 34.69
C ASN A 75 -4.72 3.72 35.37
N LYS A 76 -3.63 4.39 35.00
CA LYS A 76 -3.21 5.64 35.64
C LYS A 76 -4.16 6.72 35.20
N ASP A 77 -4.73 7.44 36.17
CA ASP A 77 -5.65 8.55 35.92
C ASP A 77 -5.01 9.55 34.93
N PRO A 78 -5.61 9.84 33.76
CA PRO A 78 -5.07 10.74 32.75
C PRO A 78 -4.71 12.13 33.29
N TYR A 79 -5.45 12.60 34.30
CA TYR A 79 -5.13 13.84 35.03
C TYR A 79 -3.81 13.75 35.79
N SER A 80 -3.54 12.61 36.44
CA SER A 80 -2.30 12.35 37.15
C SER A 80 -1.10 12.18 36.21
N VAL A 81 -1.32 11.60 35.01
CA VAL A 81 -0.28 11.42 33.98
C VAL A 81 0.19 12.76 33.41
N LEU A 82 -0.75 13.68 33.19
CA LEU A 82 -0.44 15.04 32.71
C LEU A 82 -0.07 16.02 33.85
N GLY A 83 -0.24 15.60 35.11
CA GLY A 83 0.06 16.43 36.29
C GLY A 83 -0.86 17.64 36.43
N VAL A 84 -2.13 17.49 36.05
CA VAL A 84 -3.15 18.55 36.06
C VAL A 84 -4.29 18.20 37.01
N SER A 85 -4.94 19.22 37.56
CA SER A 85 -6.16 19.04 38.36
C SER A 85 -7.33 18.55 37.49
N ARG A 86 -8.28 17.82 38.06
CA ARG A 86 -9.52 17.40 37.37
C ARG A 86 -10.36 18.59 36.88
N ASN A 87 -10.23 19.74 37.55
CA ASN A 87 -10.89 20.99 37.15
C ASN A 87 -10.05 21.84 36.18
N ALA A 88 -8.94 21.33 35.65
CA ALA A 88 -8.07 22.09 34.75
C ALA A 88 -8.80 22.50 33.47
N THR A 89 -8.51 23.71 33.00
CA THR A 89 -9.04 24.21 31.72
C THR A 89 -8.34 23.53 30.54
N ASN A 90 -8.97 23.53 29.35
CA ASN A 90 -8.39 22.90 28.17
C ASN A 90 -7.05 23.55 27.76
N ASP A 91 -6.87 24.84 28.04
CA ASP A 91 -5.62 25.56 27.74
C ASP A 91 -4.49 25.17 28.70
N GLU A 92 -4.80 24.89 29.96
CA GLU A 92 -3.84 24.37 30.93
C GLU A 92 -3.38 22.95 30.58
N ILE A 93 -4.31 22.11 30.11
CA ILE A 93 -4.03 20.75 29.63
C ILE A 93 -3.11 20.80 28.41
N LYS A 94 -3.39 21.68 27.44
CA LYS A 94 -2.54 21.89 26.26
C LYS A 94 -1.15 22.40 26.62
N ARG A 95 -1.05 23.33 27.56
CA ARG A 95 0.24 23.88 28.02
C ARG A 95 1.09 22.79 28.68
N LYS A 96 0.50 21.99 29.58
CA LYS A 96 1.20 20.90 30.27
C LYS A 96 1.62 19.77 29.33
N PHE A 97 0.78 19.42 28.35
CA PHE A 97 1.15 18.48 27.30
C PHE A 97 2.38 18.96 26.52
N ARG A 98 2.43 20.23 26.11
CA ARG A 98 3.59 20.79 25.37
C ARG A 98 4.87 20.80 26.20
N GLU A 99 4.78 21.09 27.50
CA GLU A 99 5.93 21.03 28.42
C GLU A 99 6.47 19.59 28.56
N LEU A 100 5.58 18.61 28.76
CA LEU A 100 5.95 17.21 28.93
C LEU A 100 6.43 16.56 27.63
N ALA A 101 5.82 16.90 26.49
CA ALA A 101 6.21 16.40 25.17
C ALA A 101 7.63 16.86 24.80
N LYS A 102 8.00 18.11 25.10
CA LYS A 102 9.38 18.60 24.91
C LYS A 102 10.38 17.88 25.81
N LYS A 103 9.99 17.55 27.04
CA LYS A 103 10.85 16.89 28.03
C LYS A 103 11.11 15.39 27.74
N TYR A 104 10.15 14.71 27.12
CA TYR A 104 10.21 13.28 26.82
C TYR A 104 10.27 12.98 25.32
N HIS A 105 10.63 13.97 24.49
CA HIS A 105 10.80 13.76 23.05
C HIS A 105 11.94 12.77 22.79
N PRO A 106 11.77 11.76 21.92
CA PRO A 106 12.78 10.73 21.68
C PRO A 106 14.14 11.30 21.22
N ASP A 107 14.11 12.41 20.49
CA ASP A 107 15.34 13.06 20.01
C ASP A 107 16.06 13.89 21.09
N LEU A 108 15.33 14.37 22.11
CA LEU A 108 15.89 15.21 23.17
C LEU A 108 16.24 14.41 24.44
N ASN A 109 15.69 13.20 24.58
CA ASN A 109 15.87 12.36 25.75
C ASN A 109 16.04 10.88 25.34
N PRO A 110 17.28 10.37 25.24
CA PRO A 110 17.57 9.01 24.77
C PRO A 110 17.36 7.90 25.84
N SER A 111 16.57 8.15 26.90
CA SER A 111 16.28 7.12 27.91
C SER A 111 15.25 6.09 27.41
N PRO A 112 15.39 4.80 27.75
CA PRO A 112 14.46 3.75 27.32
C PRO A 112 13.03 3.96 27.86
N ASP A 113 12.88 4.70 28.96
CA ASP A 113 11.60 5.04 29.59
C ASP A 113 10.90 6.23 28.94
N ALA A 114 11.61 7.08 28.18
CA ALA A 114 11.03 8.28 27.57
C ALA A 114 9.93 7.92 26.56
N LYS A 115 10.13 6.85 25.78
CA LYS A 115 9.14 6.34 24.81
C LYS A 115 7.85 5.89 25.49
N GLN A 116 7.95 5.20 26.62
CA GLN A 116 6.79 4.72 27.36
C GLN A 116 6.03 5.87 28.04
N LYS A 117 6.75 6.83 28.61
CA LYS A 117 6.15 8.03 29.22
C LYS A 117 5.49 8.93 28.18
N MET A 118 6.11 9.11 27.02
CA MET A 118 5.52 9.86 25.90
C MET A 118 4.22 9.22 25.43
N ALA A 119 4.18 7.89 25.27
CA ALA A 119 2.95 7.20 24.89
C ALA A 119 1.81 7.41 25.91
N GLN A 120 2.11 7.39 27.21
CA GLN A 120 1.14 7.66 28.27
C GLN A 120 0.64 9.13 28.23
N ILE A 121 1.54 10.08 28.00
CA ILE A 121 1.21 11.51 27.91
C ILE A 121 0.32 11.80 26.69
N THR A 122 0.62 11.19 25.54
CA THR A 122 -0.19 11.35 24.32
C THR A 122 -1.59 10.76 24.49
N SER A 123 -1.69 9.53 25.02
CA SER A 123 -2.97 8.89 25.31
C SER A 123 -3.83 9.71 26.29
N ALA A 124 -3.24 10.24 27.36
CA ALA A 124 -3.94 11.10 28.31
C ALA A 124 -4.43 12.41 27.66
N TYR A 125 -3.64 13.01 26.77
CA TYR A 125 -4.03 14.23 26.06
C TYR A 125 -5.16 13.99 25.05
N GLU A 126 -5.14 12.88 24.31
CA GLU A 126 -6.21 12.54 23.36
C GLU A 126 -7.57 12.38 24.04
N LEU A 127 -7.59 11.83 25.26
CA LEU A 127 -8.81 11.69 26.04
C LEU A 127 -9.29 13.03 26.61
N LEU A 128 -8.37 13.84 27.15
CA LEU A 128 -8.71 15.09 27.85
C LEU A 128 -8.85 16.32 26.94
N SER A 129 -8.34 16.26 25.70
CA SER A 129 -8.37 17.40 24.76
C SER A 129 -9.74 17.63 24.14
N ASP A 130 -10.53 16.57 23.92
CA ASP A 130 -11.89 16.66 23.40
C ASP A 130 -12.90 16.76 24.56
N PRO A 131 -13.70 17.84 24.66
CA PRO A 131 -14.67 18.03 25.72
C PRO A 131 -15.71 16.89 25.80
N LYS A 132 -16.04 16.24 24.69
CA LYS A 132 -16.99 15.11 24.68
C LYS A 132 -16.38 13.86 25.31
N LYS A 133 -15.13 13.53 24.97
CA LYS A 133 -14.40 12.38 25.52
C LYS A 133 -14.07 12.57 26.99
N ARG A 134 -13.65 13.78 27.37
CA ARG A 134 -13.43 14.18 28.76
C ARG A 134 -14.69 14.03 29.60
N LYS A 135 -15.82 14.57 29.13
CA LYS A 135 -17.10 14.46 29.85
C LYS A 135 -17.54 13.01 30.04
N MET A 136 -17.34 12.16 29.02
CA MET A 136 -17.65 10.74 29.12
C MET A 136 -16.76 10.06 30.17
N TYR A 137 -15.45 10.32 30.15
CA TYR A 137 -14.51 9.80 31.14
C TYR A 137 -14.83 10.29 32.57
N ASP A 138 -15.14 11.56 32.74
CA ASP A 138 -15.50 12.15 34.03
C ASP A 138 -16.83 11.58 34.59
N GLN A 139 -17.75 11.15 33.73
CA GLN A 139 -19.04 10.59 34.13
C GLN A 139 -19.00 9.08 34.38
N THR A 140 -18.19 8.33 33.64
CA THR A 140 -18.17 6.85 33.69
C THR A 140 -16.92 6.27 34.32
N GLY A 141 -15.84 7.04 34.47
CA GLY A 141 -14.55 6.58 35.00
C GLY A 141 -13.86 5.51 34.14
N MET A 142 -14.43 5.16 32.99
CA MET A 142 -13.92 4.13 32.09
C MET A 142 -13.10 4.78 30.99
N GLN A 143 -11.84 4.37 30.87
CA GLN A 143 -11.06 4.64 29.66
C GLN A 143 -11.69 3.83 28.50
N SER A 144 -11.63 4.34 27.27
CA SER A 144 -12.25 3.73 26.08
C SER A 144 -11.86 2.26 25.80
N ASP A 145 -10.90 1.73 26.55
CA ASP A 145 -10.39 0.37 26.44
C ASP A 145 -10.96 -0.59 27.52
N ASP A 146 -11.61 -0.08 28.58
CA ASP A 146 -12.14 -0.90 29.71
C ASP A 146 -13.66 -1.07 29.67
N ALA A 147 -14.37 -0.27 28.87
CA ALA A 147 -15.72 -0.63 28.48
C ALA A 147 -15.60 -1.71 27.43
N GLY A 148 -15.98 -2.95 27.76
CA GLY A 148 -16.33 -4.00 26.80
C GLY A 148 -17.48 -3.60 25.84
N PHE A 149 -17.75 -2.31 25.70
CA PHE A 149 -18.44 -1.68 24.59
C PHE A 149 -17.40 -1.26 23.55
N ASP A 150 -16.81 -2.30 22.96
CA ASP A 150 -16.09 -2.20 21.72
C ASP A 150 -17.12 -2.17 20.57
N PRO A 151 -17.26 -1.08 19.80
CA PRO A 151 -18.01 -1.12 18.54
C PRO A 151 -17.35 -2.06 17.52
N SER A 152 -16.12 -2.53 17.79
CA SER A 152 -15.39 -3.57 17.07
C SER A 152 -15.57 -4.99 17.65
N ALA A 153 -16.41 -5.20 18.68
CA ALA A 153 -16.79 -6.55 19.12
C ALA A 153 -17.95 -7.11 18.27
N GLY A 154 -17.76 -6.98 16.97
CA GLY A 154 -18.36 -7.77 15.91
C GLY A 154 -17.26 -8.36 15.03
N GLY A 155 -16.18 -8.87 15.63
CA GLY A 155 -15.23 -9.79 15.02
C GLY A 155 -14.16 -9.17 14.12
N PHE A 156 -13.01 -8.79 14.69
CA PHE A 156 -11.70 -9.14 14.11
C PHE A 156 -10.60 -8.90 15.15
N GLY A 157 -10.05 -9.97 15.71
CA GLY A 157 -8.85 -9.89 16.53
C GLY A 157 -7.62 -9.67 15.66
N GLY A 158 -6.83 -8.66 16.01
CA GLY A 158 -5.43 -8.56 15.59
C GLY A 158 -5.15 -7.68 14.37
N PHE A 159 -5.01 -6.37 14.58
CA PHE A 159 -4.11 -5.56 13.76
C PHE A 159 -3.56 -4.38 14.58
N SER A 160 -2.51 -4.64 15.37
CA SER A 160 -1.61 -3.59 15.84
C SER A 160 -0.48 -3.51 14.81
N GLY A 161 -0.58 -2.56 13.88
CA GLY A 161 0.42 -2.37 12.85
C GLY A 161 0.09 -1.17 11.97
N PHE A 162 0.84 -0.08 12.15
CA PHE A 162 1.13 0.99 11.20
C PHE A 162 0.16 1.17 10.00
N GLY A 163 -0.57 2.29 10.00
CA GLY A 163 -1.13 2.87 8.78
C GLY A 163 -2.65 3.05 8.80
N ASP A 164 -3.06 4.31 8.85
CA ASP A 164 -4.34 4.84 8.35
C ASP A 164 -5.65 4.20 8.88
N SER A 165 -5.94 4.43 10.15
CA SER A 165 -7.28 4.22 10.73
C SER A 165 -8.26 5.37 10.45
N SER A 166 -7.83 6.41 9.73
CA SER A 166 -8.64 7.61 9.45
C SER A 166 -9.78 7.31 8.46
N PHE A 167 -9.53 6.50 7.45
CA PHE A 167 -10.52 6.25 6.39
C PHE A 167 -11.71 5.39 6.87
N MET A 168 -11.46 4.39 7.72
CA MET A 168 -12.51 3.53 8.29
C MET A 168 -13.30 4.20 9.41
N PHE A 169 -12.69 5.11 10.18
CA PHE A 169 -13.41 5.86 11.22
C PHE A 169 -14.33 6.94 10.63
N THR A 170 -14.01 7.50 9.46
CA THR A 170 -14.82 8.57 8.85
C THR A 170 -16.17 8.04 8.38
N ASP A 171 -16.21 6.87 7.73
CA ASP A 171 -17.47 6.23 7.30
C ASP A 171 -18.33 5.76 8.48
N PHE A 172 -17.71 5.22 9.53
CA PHE A 172 -18.44 4.74 10.71
C PHE A 172 -18.93 5.90 11.60
N ALA A 173 -18.13 6.97 11.73
CA ALA A 173 -18.55 8.20 12.40
C ALA A 173 -19.64 8.93 11.60
N GLU A 174 -19.64 8.88 10.27
CA GLU A 174 -20.71 9.47 9.46
C GLU A 174 -22.03 8.69 9.61
N MET A 175 -21.98 7.37 9.70
CA MET A 175 -23.15 6.52 9.97
C MET A 175 -23.71 6.75 11.39
N PHE A 176 -22.85 6.89 12.40
CA PHE A 176 -23.26 7.12 13.78
C PHE A 176 -23.71 8.57 14.02
N SER A 177 -23.10 9.55 13.35
CA SER A 177 -23.50 10.97 13.42
C SER A 177 -24.86 11.22 12.75
N ARG A 178 -25.19 10.46 11.70
CA ARG A 178 -26.54 10.43 11.10
C ARG A 178 -27.61 9.82 12.01
N MET A 179 -27.20 8.99 12.99
CA MET A 179 -28.09 8.34 13.95
C MET A 179 -28.22 9.12 15.28
N ALA A 180 -27.16 9.81 15.70
CA ALA A 180 -27.12 10.61 16.94
C ALA A 180 -27.63 12.05 16.76
N SER A 181 -27.64 12.57 15.52
CA SER A 181 -28.30 13.83 15.18
C SER A 181 -29.79 13.56 15.02
N GLY A 182 -30.57 13.78 16.08
CA GLY A 182 -32.02 13.52 16.21
C GLY A 182 -32.97 14.18 15.19
N ASN A 183 -32.52 14.52 13.99
CA ASN A 183 -33.33 14.77 12.81
C ASN A 183 -33.72 13.45 12.12
N GLY A 184 -34.26 12.51 12.90
CA GLY A 184 -34.72 11.18 12.48
C GLY A 184 -36.03 11.19 11.71
N ALA A 185 -36.14 12.03 10.67
CA ALA A 185 -37.20 11.96 9.69
C ALA A 185 -36.57 11.94 8.27
N ASN A 186 -36.66 10.79 7.61
CA ASN A 186 -36.54 10.59 6.16
C ASN A 186 -35.15 10.38 5.51
N THR A 187 -34.16 9.81 6.18
CA THR A 187 -33.08 9.13 5.42
C THR A 187 -33.48 7.68 5.17
N SER A 188 -34.31 7.49 4.14
CA SER A 188 -34.68 6.17 3.65
C SER A 188 -33.43 5.38 3.25
N PHE A 189 -33.28 4.14 3.75
CA PHE A 189 -32.31 3.13 3.27
C PHE A 189 -32.53 2.77 1.78
N THR A 190 -33.52 3.39 1.15
CA THR A 190 -33.95 3.23 -0.24
C THR A 190 -33.20 4.15 -1.21
N GLY A 191 -32.16 4.85 -0.74
CA GLY A 191 -31.41 5.83 -1.53
C GLY A 191 -30.75 5.25 -2.78
N SER A 192 -30.51 6.14 -3.74
CA SER A 192 -29.74 5.82 -4.94
C SER A 192 -28.31 5.44 -4.57
N VAL A 193 -27.82 4.29 -5.05
CA VAL A 193 -26.47 3.79 -4.73
C VAL A 193 -25.58 3.98 -5.94
N ARG A 194 -24.42 4.61 -5.75
CA ARG A 194 -23.43 4.80 -6.82
C ARG A 194 -22.94 3.44 -7.33
N GLY A 195 -22.79 3.32 -8.64
CA GLY A 195 -22.22 2.13 -9.26
C GLY A 195 -20.73 1.97 -8.96
N GLU A 196 -20.28 0.72 -8.95
CA GLU A 196 -18.88 0.37 -8.70
C GLU A 196 -17.96 0.83 -9.83
N ASP A 197 -16.71 1.12 -9.47
CA ASP A 197 -15.69 1.54 -10.40
C ASP A 197 -15.08 0.32 -11.11
N ILE A 198 -14.70 0.48 -12.37
CA ILE A 198 -14.09 -0.58 -13.17
C ILE A 198 -12.60 -0.29 -13.32
N GLN A 199 -11.74 -1.29 -13.17
CA GLN A 199 -10.31 -1.18 -13.48
C GLN A 199 -9.98 -2.06 -14.70
N THR A 200 -9.30 -1.46 -15.68
CA THR A 200 -8.81 -2.17 -16.87
C THR A 200 -7.39 -1.77 -17.19
N GLU A 201 -6.67 -2.63 -17.91
CA GLU A 201 -5.33 -2.36 -18.38
C GLU A 201 -5.32 -2.23 -19.89
N ILE A 202 -4.52 -1.29 -20.40
CA ILE A 202 -4.28 -1.13 -21.84
C ILE A 202 -2.80 -1.19 -22.09
N THR A 203 -2.41 -2.02 -23.05
CA THR A 203 -1.07 -2.06 -23.58
C THR A 203 -0.95 -1.14 -24.81
N ILE A 204 0.00 -0.22 -24.78
CA ILE A 204 0.31 0.69 -25.89
C ILE A 204 1.76 0.52 -26.34
N SER A 205 2.02 0.83 -27.60
CA SER A 205 3.39 0.82 -28.11
C SER A 205 4.16 2.04 -27.59
N PHE A 206 5.48 1.94 -27.57
CA PHE A 206 6.37 3.03 -27.16
C PHE A 206 6.14 4.31 -27.97
N MET A 207 5.99 4.18 -29.29
CA MET A 207 5.80 5.33 -30.19
C MET A 207 4.42 5.99 -30.00
N GLU A 208 3.38 5.18 -29.73
CA GLU A 208 2.05 5.68 -29.37
C GLU A 208 2.07 6.47 -28.07
N ALA A 209 2.82 6.00 -27.05
CA ALA A 209 2.94 6.70 -25.78
C ALA A 209 3.58 8.09 -25.93
N ILE A 210 4.55 8.22 -26.83
CA ILE A 210 5.26 9.49 -27.09
C ILE A 210 4.40 10.47 -27.88
N ARG A 211 3.73 10.02 -28.94
CA ARG A 211 2.96 10.89 -29.83
C ARG A 211 1.54 11.18 -29.33
N GLY A 212 1.04 10.36 -28.42
CA GLY A 212 -0.38 10.31 -28.08
C GLY A 212 -1.17 9.52 -29.13
N CYS A 213 -2.26 8.89 -28.72
CA CYS A 213 -3.12 8.14 -29.62
C CYS A 213 -4.54 8.05 -29.09
N THR A 214 -5.50 7.79 -29.96
CA THR A 214 -6.87 7.47 -29.57
C THR A 214 -7.05 5.95 -29.66
N LYS A 215 -7.54 5.33 -28.58
CA LYS A 215 -7.78 3.88 -28.54
C LYS A 215 -9.21 3.57 -28.09
N ASN A 216 -9.82 2.62 -28.78
CA ASN A 216 -11.12 2.07 -28.41
C ASN A 216 -10.92 0.83 -27.57
N ILE A 217 -11.50 0.81 -26.36
CA ILE A 217 -11.40 -0.31 -25.43
C ILE A 217 -12.79 -0.85 -25.14
N SER A 218 -12.89 -2.18 -25.22
CA SER A 218 -14.10 -2.91 -24.90
C SER A 218 -14.06 -3.33 -23.45
N VAL A 219 -14.90 -2.71 -22.62
CA VAL A 219 -14.96 -2.93 -21.18
C VAL A 219 -16.27 -3.64 -20.83
N PRO A 220 -16.23 -4.80 -20.16
CA PRO A 220 -17.43 -5.44 -19.64
C PRO A 220 -17.98 -4.61 -18.47
N ALA A 221 -19.20 -4.11 -18.59
CA ALA A 221 -19.83 -3.28 -17.57
C ALA A 221 -21.28 -3.69 -17.31
N ARG A 222 -21.80 -3.29 -16.15
CA ARG A 222 -23.24 -3.30 -15.89
C ARG A 222 -23.82 -2.00 -16.42
N VAL A 223 -24.81 -2.11 -17.30
CA VAL A 223 -25.43 -0.98 -18.01
C VAL A 223 -26.89 -0.92 -17.64
N SER A 224 -27.46 0.29 -17.58
CA SER A 224 -28.90 0.47 -17.39
C SER A 224 -29.65 -0.34 -18.45
N CYS A 225 -30.59 -1.19 -18.01
CA CYS A 225 -31.41 -1.95 -18.92
C CYS A 225 -32.20 -0.99 -19.82
N THR A 226 -32.04 -1.11 -21.14
CA THR A 226 -32.70 -0.27 -22.15
C THR A 226 -34.22 -0.34 -22.03
N ASP A 227 -34.75 -1.53 -21.77
CA ASP A 227 -36.19 -1.79 -21.79
C ASP A 227 -36.91 -1.14 -20.62
N CYS A 228 -36.32 -1.10 -19.42
CA CYS A 228 -36.93 -0.49 -18.23
C CYS A 228 -36.24 0.80 -17.76
N GLN A 229 -35.23 1.29 -18.50
CA GLN A 229 -34.43 2.48 -18.17
C GLN A 229 -33.89 2.49 -16.72
N GLY A 230 -33.46 1.33 -16.21
CA GLY A 230 -32.96 1.24 -14.82
C GLY A 230 -34.01 1.09 -13.72
N LEU A 231 -35.31 1.12 -14.05
CA LEU A 231 -36.40 1.04 -13.05
C LEU A 231 -36.70 -0.38 -12.55
N GLY A 232 -36.20 -1.41 -13.23
CA GLY A 232 -36.45 -2.82 -12.88
C GLY A 232 -37.89 -3.30 -13.12
N ARG A 233 -38.80 -2.45 -13.60
CA ARG A 233 -40.21 -2.78 -13.87
C ARG A 233 -40.52 -2.88 -15.37
N GLN A 234 -41.60 -3.55 -15.72
CA GLN A 234 -42.07 -3.54 -17.11
C GLN A 234 -42.52 -2.12 -17.54
N PRO A 235 -42.25 -1.70 -18.78
CA PRO A 235 -42.72 -0.42 -19.29
C PRO A 235 -44.23 -0.24 -19.10
N GLY A 236 -44.65 0.94 -18.63
CA GLY A 236 -46.07 1.23 -18.39
C GLY A 236 -46.67 0.66 -17.10
N THR A 237 -45.91 -0.10 -16.30
CA THR A 237 -46.38 -0.60 -14.99
C THR A 237 -46.01 0.36 -13.85
N SER A 238 -46.88 0.46 -12.84
CA SER A 238 -46.63 1.23 -11.63
C SER A 238 -45.84 0.41 -10.60
N VAL A 239 -45.28 1.12 -9.62
CA VAL A 239 -44.61 0.51 -8.48
C VAL A 239 -45.49 0.69 -7.27
N ASP A 240 -45.71 -0.40 -6.54
CA ASP A 240 -46.57 -0.39 -5.37
C ASP A 240 -45.75 -0.06 -4.13
N VAL A 241 -46.31 0.76 -3.25
CA VAL A 241 -45.69 1.02 -1.95
C VAL A 241 -45.77 -0.26 -1.11
N CYS A 242 -44.65 -0.68 -0.52
CA CYS A 242 -44.64 -1.87 0.32
C CYS A 242 -45.53 -1.64 1.55
N LYS A 243 -46.62 -2.42 1.66
CA LYS A 243 -47.60 -2.32 2.75
C LYS A 243 -47.01 -2.68 4.13
N VAL A 244 -45.96 -3.48 4.17
CA VAL A 244 -45.36 -3.96 5.45
C VAL A 244 -44.47 -2.89 6.09
N CYS A 245 -43.75 -2.10 5.29
CA CYS A 245 -42.90 -1.02 5.79
C CYS A 245 -43.44 0.39 5.44
N ASN A 246 -44.62 0.50 4.83
CA ASN A 246 -45.21 1.76 4.37
C ASN A 246 -44.23 2.65 3.59
N GLY A 247 -43.45 2.06 2.67
CA GLY A 247 -42.48 2.83 1.87
C GLY A 247 -41.13 3.10 2.53
N THR A 248 -40.97 2.86 3.82
CA THR A 248 -39.73 3.18 4.55
C THR A 248 -38.55 2.25 4.23
N GLY A 249 -38.82 1.05 3.70
CA GLY A 249 -37.82 0.02 3.40
C GLY A 249 -37.25 -0.71 4.63
N VAL A 250 -37.55 -0.26 5.84
CA VAL A 250 -37.00 -0.81 7.08
C VAL A 250 -38.14 -1.18 8.02
N GLN A 251 -38.07 -2.37 8.63
CA GLN A 251 -38.94 -2.78 9.72
C GLN A 251 -38.22 -2.53 11.04
N ARG A 252 -38.90 -1.90 11.99
CA ARG A 252 -38.37 -1.72 13.35
C ARG A 252 -38.61 -3.02 14.11
N MET A 253 -37.52 -3.66 14.54
CA MET A 253 -37.58 -4.79 15.46
C MET A 253 -37.19 -4.30 16.85
N GLU A 254 -38.12 -4.42 17.79
CA GLU A 254 -37.91 -4.06 19.19
C GLU A 254 -37.39 -5.29 19.93
N ARG A 255 -36.15 -5.22 20.45
CA ARG A 255 -35.56 -6.24 21.32
C ARG A 255 -35.05 -5.57 22.59
N GLY A 256 -35.91 -5.49 23.60
CA GLY A 256 -35.59 -4.82 24.86
C GLY A 256 -35.47 -3.30 24.68
N PRO A 257 -34.58 -2.60 25.41
CA PRO A 257 -34.45 -1.15 25.35
C PRO A 257 -33.79 -0.62 24.05
N ILE A 258 -33.48 -1.49 23.09
CA ILE A 258 -32.81 -1.14 21.82
C ILE A 258 -33.75 -1.41 20.66
N ILE A 259 -34.02 -0.37 19.86
CA ILE A 259 -34.78 -0.47 18.61
C ILE A 259 -33.78 -0.66 17.47
N ILE A 260 -33.85 -1.80 16.78
CA ILE A 260 -32.97 -2.12 15.64
C ILE A 260 -33.80 -2.06 14.35
N GLY A 261 -33.35 -1.25 13.38
CA GLY A 261 -33.91 -1.24 12.04
C GLY A 261 -33.36 -2.40 11.21
N VAL A 262 -34.22 -3.31 10.77
CA VAL A 262 -33.86 -4.42 9.87
C VAL A 262 -34.47 -4.16 8.49
N PRO A 263 -33.77 -4.41 7.37
CA PRO A 263 -34.36 -4.26 6.04
C PRO A 263 -35.64 -5.09 5.92
N CYS A 264 -36.70 -4.48 5.38
CA CYS A 264 -37.98 -5.14 5.21
C CYS A 264 -37.83 -6.36 4.31
N ARG A 265 -38.20 -7.55 4.79
CA ARG A 265 -38.06 -8.82 4.05
C ARG A 265 -38.93 -8.90 2.80
N THR A 266 -40.04 -8.15 2.76
CA THR A 266 -40.98 -8.16 1.63
C THR A 266 -40.47 -7.32 0.46
N CYS A 267 -39.72 -6.26 0.72
CA CYS A 267 -39.22 -5.35 -0.33
C CYS A 267 -37.69 -5.28 -0.40
N ASN A 268 -36.99 -6.11 0.39
CA ASN A 268 -35.52 -6.12 0.50
C ASN A 268 -34.90 -4.73 0.66
N GLY A 269 -35.52 -3.89 1.48
CA GLY A 269 -35.00 -2.54 1.71
C GLY A 269 -35.36 -1.49 0.64
N SER A 270 -36.18 -1.81 -0.37
CA SER A 270 -36.55 -0.84 -1.41
C SER A 270 -37.67 0.13 -1.03
N GLY A 271 -38.50 -0.23 -0.04
CA GLY A 271 -39.75 0.47 0.25
C GLY A 271 -40.86 0.25 -0.81
N GLN A 272 -40.52 -0.39 -1.92
CA GLN A 272 -41.33 -0.46 -3.13
C GLN A 272 -41.36 -1.88 -3.69
N ILE A 273 -42.55 -2.38 -4.00
CA ILE A 273 -42.74 -3.69 -4.60
C ILE A 273 -42.98 -3.48 -6.10
N VAL A 274 -42.18 -4.16 -6.91
CA VAL A 274 -42.35 -4.20 -8.36
C VAL A 274 -43.17 -5.45 -8.70
N PRO A 275 -44.50 -5.36 -8.90
CA PRO A 275 -45.34 -6.53 -9.15
C PRO A 275 -44.98 -7.22 -10.47
N TYR A 276 -44.59 -6.44 -11.48
CA TYR A 276 -44.21 -6.92 -12.80
C TYR A 276 -42.73 -6.61 -13.06
N PRO A 277 -41.81 -7.49 -12.64
CA PRO A 277 -40.39 -7.29 -12.90
C PRO A 277 -40.15 -7.27 -14.41
N CYS A 278 -39.20 -6.44 -14.82
CA CYS A 278 -38.79 -6.35 -16.21
C CYS A 278 -38.29 -7.73 -16.68
N ARG A 279 -38.91 -8.28 -17.73
CA ARG A 279 -38.52 -9.60 -18.31
C ARG A 279 -37.07 -9.63 -18.77
N ALA A 280 -36.56 -8.45 -19.08
CA ALA A 280 -35.31 -8.25 -19.72
C ALA A 280 -34.11 -8.31 -18.76
N CYS A 281 -34.22 -7.67 -17.59
CA CYS A 281 -33.20 -7.70 -16.53
C CYS A 281 -33.61 -8.55 -15.31
N GLY A 282 -34.79 -9.18 -15.34
CA GLY A 282 -35.30 -9.96 -14.21
C GLY A 282 -35.62 -9.13 -12.97
N GLY A 283 -35.78 -7.81 -13.11
CA GLY A 283 -36.06 -6.90 -11.99
C GLY A 283 -34.86 -6.15 -11.42
N SER A 284 -33.62 -6.44 -11.86
CA SER A 284 -32.42 -5.78 -11.31
C SER A 284 -32.24 -4.33 -11.79
N GLY A 285 -32.79 -3.99 -12.96
CA GLY A 285 -32.64 -2.68 -13.59
C GLY A 285 -31.35 -2.51 -14.40
N ASP A 286 -30.43 -3.47 -14.33
CA ASP A 286 -29.15 -3.45 -15.04
C ASP A 286 -28.92 -4.74 -15.84
N ARG A 287 -28.00 -4.69 -16.81
CA ARG A 287 -27.60 -5.83 -17.63
C ARG A 287 -26.09 -5.83 -17.84
N ALA A 288 -25.50 -7.02 -17.91
CA ALA A 288 -24.10 -7.15 -18.31
C ALA A 288 -23.99 -6.91 -19.82
N GLN A 289 -23.20 -5.91 -20.22
CA GLN A 289 -22.96 -5.58 -21.62
C GLN A 289 -21.53 -5.04 -21.77
N THR A 290 -20.88 -5.40 -22.88
CA THR A 290 -19.58 -4.84 -23.24
C THR A 290 -19.79 -3.44 -23.83
N LYS A 291 -19.17 -2.43 -23.20
CA LYS A 291 -19.15 -1.04 -23.69
C LYS A 291 -17.84 -0.78 -24.41
N THR A 292 -17.91 -0.17 -25.58
CA THR A 292 -16.74 0.39 -26.25
C THR A 292 -16.55 1.83 -25.81
N VAL A 293 -15.45 2.13 -25.13
CA VAL A 293 -15.09 3.48 -24.69
C VAL A 293 -13.90 3.94 -25.54
N ASN A 294 -14.05 5.10 -26.19
CA ASN A 294 -12.93 5.76 -26.85
C ASN A 294 -12.15 6.57 -25.83
N ILE A 295 -10.84 6.34 -25.76
CA ILE A 295 -9.93 6.99 -24.82
C ILE A 295 -8.87 7.74 -25.62
N ASP A 296 -8.78 9.03 -25.35
CA ASP A 296 -7.75 9.90 -25.90
C ASP A 296 -6.55 9.90 -24.94
N LEU A 297 -5.47 9.23 -25.33
CA LEU A 297 -4.22 9.18 -24.56
C LEU A 297 -3.37 10.41 -24.93
N PRO A 298 -3.06 11.30 -23.97
CA PRO A 298 -2.22 12.46 -24.24
C PRO A 298 -0.80 12.03 -24.61
N ALA A 299 -0.07 12.87 -25.33
CA ALA A 299 1.34 12.63 -25.62
C ALA A 299 2.16 12.64 -24.32
N GLY A 300 3.11 11.71 -24.20
CA GLY A 300 4.02 11.65 -23.05
C GLY A 300 3.55 10.79 -21.88
N VAL A 301 2.55 9.90 -22.06
CA VAL A 301 2.10 8.99 -20.99
C VAL A 301 3.26 8.09 -20.54
N ARG A 302 3.43 7.92 -19.24
CA ARG A 302 4.39 7.00 -18.63
C ARG A 302 3.79 5.63 -18.35
N ASN A 303 4.68 4.64 -18.26
CA ASN A 303 4.32 3.30 -17.86
C ASN A 303 3.77 3.27 -16.43
N GLY A 304 2.67 2.56 -16.19
CA GLY A 304 2.02 2.44 -14.89
C GLY A 304 1.14 3.65 -14.51
N MET A 305 0.99 4.65 -15.38
CA MET A 305 0.04 5.74 -15.14
C MET A 305 -1.40 5.22 -15.18
N GLN A 306 -2.22 5.72 -14.25
CA GLN A 306 -3.64 5.43 -14.20
C GLN A 306 -4.44 6.66 -14.67
N MET A 307 -5.29 6.46 -15.68
CA MET A 307 -6.23 7.46 -16.16
C MET A 307 -7.63 7.18 -15.63
N ARG A 308 -8.33 8.21 -15.17
CA ARG A 308 -9.73 8.12 -14.72
C ARG A 308 -10.66 8.69 -15.78
N ILE A 309 -11.64 7.89 -16.19
CA ILE A 309 -12.74 8.30 -17.06
C ILE A 309 -14.03 8.34 -16.24
N PRO A 310 -14.61 9.53 -16.03
CA PRO A 310 -15.78 9.69 -15.19
C PRO A 310 -17.01 8.99 -15.80
N ASN A 311 -17.89 8.48 -14.93
CA ASN A 311 -19.18 7.86 -15.25
C ASN A 311 -19.19 6.67 -16.24
N GLN A 312 -18.02 6.12 -16.59
CA GLN A 312 -17.88 4.97 -17.50
C GLN A 312 -17.75 3.60 -16.78
N GLY A 313 -17.92 3.57 -15.45
CA GLY A 313 -17.95 2.34 -14.66
C GLY A 313 -19.30 1.61 -14.72
N HIS A 314 -19.59 0.82 -13.69
CA HIS A 314 -20.89 0.17 -13.54
C HIS A 314 -22.00 1.20 -13.32
N VAL A 315 -23.21 0.89 -13.80
CA VAL A 315 -24.40 1.72 -13.55
C VAL A 315 -24.75 1.75 -12.07
N GLY A 316 -25.19 2.91 -11.57
CA GLY A 316 -25.72 3.01 -10.21
C GLY A 316 -27.11 2.40 -10.07
N VAL A 317 -27.43 1.93 -8.86
CA VAL A 317 -28.71 1.31 -8.54
C VAL A 317 -29.72 2.40 -8.16
N ARG A 318 -30.97 2.27 -8.64
CA ARG A 318 -32.09 3.18 -8.32
C ARG A 318 -31.79 4.66 -8.61
N GLY A 319 -31.24 4.96 -9.78
CA GLY A 319 -30.88 6.33 -10.17
C GLY A 319 -29.59 6.84 -9.52
N GLY A 320 -28.76 5.95 -8.99
CA GLY A 320 -27.42 6.29 -8.51
C GLY A 320 -26.50 6.67 -9.66
N LYS A 321 -25.51 7.51 -9.38
CA LYS A 321 -24.48 7.87 -10.37
C LYS A 321 -23.70 6.63 -10.79
N ASN A 322 -23.22 6.61 -12.02
CA ASN A 322 -22.34 5.54 -12.49
C ASN A 322 -20.98 5.60 -11.78
N GLY A 323 -20.34 4.44 -11.67
CA GLY A 323 -18.93 4.36 -11.31
C GLY A 323 -18.02 4.99 -12.36
N HIS A 324 -16.74 4.98 -12.10
CA HIS A 324 -15.68 5.47 -12.97
C HIS A 324 -14.91 4.30 -13.58
N LEU A 325 -14.31 4.54 -14.74
CA LEU A 325 -13.39 3.61 -15.36
C LEU A 325 -11.98 4.09 -15.09
N PHE A 326 -11.18 3.28 -14.42
CA PHE A 326 -9.76 3.48 -14.23
C PHE A 326 -8.99 2.61 -15.21
N VAL A 327 -8.07 3.24 -15.90
CA VAL A 327 -7.33 2.64 -17.00
C VAL A 327 -5.86 2.72 -16.68
N ASN A 328 -5.26 1.57 -16.38
CA ASN A 328 -3.83 1.44 -16.16
C ASN A 328 -3.13 1.28 -17.50
N ILE A 329 -2.15 2.12 -17.77
CA ILE A 329 -1.45 2.16 -19.05
C ILE A 329 -0.13 1.41 -18.91
N ASN A 330 0.06 0.42 -19.78
CA ASN A 330 1.28 -0.36 -19.87
C ASN A 330 1.96 -0.12 -21.22
N ILE A 331 3.25 0.24 -21.20
CA ILE A 331 4.00 0.57 -22.40
C ILE A 331 4.87 -0.62 -22.78
N GLN A 332 4.74 -1.08 -24.02
CA GLN A 332 5.59 -2.14 -24.54
C GLN A 332 7.05 -1.67 -24.62
N PRO A 333 8.02 -2.52 -24.19
CA PRO A 333 9.43 -2.18 -24.27
C PRO A 333 9.85 -2.01 -25.73
N HIS A 334 10.65 -0.98 -26.01
CA HIS A 334 11.21 -0.75 -27.33
C HIS A 334 12.63 -1.30 -27.43
N HIS A 335 12.98 -1.86 -28.60
CA HIS A 335 14.30 -2.44 -28.85
C HIS A 335 15.44 -1.41 -28.85
N THR A 336 15.18 -0.20 -29.36
CA THR A 336 16.20 0.86 -29.52
C THR A 336 16.18 1.90 -28.41
N PHE A 337 15.01 2.17 -27.84
CA PHE A 337 14.79 3.30 -26.93
C PHE A 337 14.47 2.78 -25.54
N LYS A 338 15.08 3.37 -24.53
CA LYS A 338 14.76 3.13 -23.12
C LYS A 338 14.28 4.43 -22.50
N TRP A 339 13.06 4.44 -21.99
CA TRP A 339 12.54 5.59 -21.25
C TRP A 339 12.99 5.48 -19.80
N ILE A 340 13.80 6.44 -19.35
CA ILE A 340 14.27 6.52 -17.97
C ILE A 340 13.95 7.93 -17.47
N ASP A 341 13.14 8.01 -16.42
CA ASP A 341 12.66 9.27 -15.85
C ASP A 341 11.96 10.17 -16.90
N ASP A 342 12.53 11.34 -17.17
CA ASP A 342 12.00 12.34 -18.10
C ASP A 342 12.66 12.26 -19.49
N ASP A 343 13.70 11.45 -19.63
CA ASP A 343 14.58 11.41 -20.80
C ASP A 343 14.53 10.03 -21.48
N ILE A 344 14.97 9.99 -22.73
CA ILE A 344 15.09 8.74 -23.48
C ILE A 344 16.56 8.44 -23.71
N HIS A 345 16.92 7.18 -23.49
CA HIS A 345 18.25 6.66 -23.70
C HIS A 345 18.30 5.77 -24.93
N VAL A 346 19.36 5.93 -25.71
CA VAL A 346 19.66 5.13 -26.89
C VAL A 346 21.10 4.67 -26.84
N ASN A 347 21.32 3.41 -27.18
CA ASN A 347 22.65 2.88 -27.38
C ASN A 347 22.99 2.93 -28.88
N VAL A 348 23.98 3.73 -29.25
CA VAL A 348 24.48 3.85 -30.62
C VAL A 348 25.82 3.13 -30.71
N PRO A 349 25.91 2.02 -31.47
CA PRO A 349 27.17 1.32 -31.65
C PRO A 349 28.10 2.12 -32.57
N ILE A 350 29.34 2.33 -32.14
CA ILE A 350 30.42 2.96 -32.91
C ILE A 350 31.49 1.93 -33.26
N SER A 351 32.08 2.06 -34.45
CA SER A 351 33.24 1.26 -34.88
C SER A 351 34.59 1.85 -34.42
N LEU A 352 35.62 1.01 -34.29
CA LEU A 352 36.99 1.44 -33.95
C LEU A 352 37.49 2.57 -34.87
N LYS A 353 37.23 2.44 -36.17
CA LYS A 353 37.58 3.46 -37.18
C LYS A 353 36.99 4.83 -36.81
N GLN A 354 35.70 4.86 -36.47
CA GLN A 354 35.00 6.10 -36.15
C GLN A 354 35.52 6.72 -34.84
N CYS A 355 35.85 5.91 -33.82
CA CYS A 355 36.44 6.44 -32.58
C CYS A 355 37.80 7.12 -32.83
N LEU A 356 38.66 6.52 -33.65
CA LEU A 356 40.01 7.04 -33.91
C LEU A 356 40.00 8.20 -34.91
N LEU A 357 39.42 7.99 -36.09
CA LEU A 357 39.48 8.93 -37.21
C LEU A 357 38.34 9.95 -37.20
N GLY A 358 37.32 9.75 -36.36
CA GLY A 358 36.06 10.47 -36.46
C GLY A 358 35.21 9.98 -37.63
N GLY A 359 34.12 10.70 -37.90
CA GLY A 359 33.23 10.43 -39.01
C GLY A 359 31.78 10.79 -38.71
N THR A 360 30.90 10.61 -39.69
CA THR A 360 29.45 10.82 -39.52
C THR A 360 28.78 9.54 -39.02
N ILE A 361 27.91 9.68 -38.03
CA ILE A 361 27.13 8.60 -37.41
C ILE A 361 25.66 8.97 -37.45
N SER A 362 24.82 8.04 -37.88
CA SER A 362 23.37 8.23 -37.87
C SER A 362 22.78 7.78 -36.54
N ILE A 363 22.14 8.71 -35.84
CA ILE A 363 21.54 8.52 -34.52
C ILE A 363 20.02 8.39 -34.70
N PRO A 364 19.39 7.31 -34.21
CA PRO A 364 17.94 7.18 -34.23
C PRO A 364 17.33 8.12 -33.19
N THR A 365 16.39 8.95 -33.65
CA THR A 365 15.60 9.88 -32.84
C THR A 365 14.11 9.53 -32.95
N LEU A 366 13.25 10.19 -32.19
CA LEU A 366 11.80 9.95 -32.18
C LEU A 366 11.09 10.37 -33.48
N ASP A 367 11.69 11.32 -34.21
CA ASP A 367 11.14 11.91 -35.44
C ASP A 367 11.80 11.35 -36.72
N GLY A 368 12.81 10.47 -36.57
CA GLY A 368 13.58 9.92 -37.69
C GLY A 368 15.04 9.68 -37.33
N SER A 369 15.92 9.62 -38.33
CA SER A 369 17.38 9.55 -38.13
C SER A 369 18.02 10.93 -38.25
N MET A 370 19.00 11.23 -37.38
CA MET A 370 19.78 12.46 -37.44
C MET A 370 21.26 12.11 -37.54
N ASP A 371 21.96 12.72 -38.47
CA ASP A 371 23.40 12.53 -38.62
C ASP A 371 24.17 13.47 -37.67
N MET A 372 25.13 12.91 -36.95
CA MET A 372 26.03 13.61 -36.04
C MET A 372 27.47 13.38 -36.47
N SER A 373 28.27 14.44 -36.47
CA SER A 373 29.72 14.33 -36.66
C SER A 373 30.40 13.95 -35.35
N LEU A 374 31.16 12.86 -35.38
CA LEU A 374 32.01 12.40 -34.30
C LEU A 374 33.43 12.94 -34.48
N SER A 375 33.96 13.57 -33.44
CA SER A 375 35.34 14.07 -33.43
C SER A 375 36.35 12.91 -33.45
N PRO A 376 37.52 13.09 -34.09
CA PRO A 376 38.60 12.12 -33.99
C PRO A 376 39.06 11.97 -32.53
N ASN A 377 39.62 10.81 -32.19
CA ASN A 377 40.06 10.43 -30.84
C ASN A 377 38.95 10.50 -29.78
N SER A 378 37.71 10.17 -30.17
CA SER A 378 36.59 10.08 -29.24
C SER A 378 36.72 8.83 -28.37
N GLN A 379 36.64 9.01 -27.05
CA GLN A 379 36.66 7.91 -26.08
C GLN A 379 35.44 7.00 -26.28
N PRO A 380 35.55 5.68 -26.07
CA PRO A 380 34.38 4.80 -26.05
C PRO A 380 33.54 5.04 -24.78
N PHE A 381 32.25 4.66 -24.79
CA PHE A 381 31.32 4.75 -23.64
C PHE A 381 31.01 6.17 -23.15
N PHE A 382 31.38 7.21 -23.90
CA PHE A 382 30.98 8.56 -23.57
C PHE A 382 29.48 8.79 -23.84
N ILE A 383 28.93 9.78 -23.15
CA ILE A 383 27.51 10.12 -23.20
C ILE A 383 27.36 11.49 -23.87
N LYS A 384 26.42 11.60 -24.81
CA LYS A 384 26.06 12.88 -25.43
C LYS A 384 24.58 13.15 -25.25
N THR A 385 24.26 14.31 -24.67
CA THR A 385 22.89 14.75 -24.48
C THR A 385 22.44 15.67 -25.61
N LEU A 386 21.38 15.27 -26.31
CA LEU A 386 20.67 16.08 -27.29
C LEU A 386 19.46 16.73 -26.60
N LYS A 387 19.54 18.05 -26.41
CA LYS A 387 18.51 18.82 -25.71
C LYS A 387 17.22 18.89 -26.51
N ASN A 388 16.07 18.82 -25.84
CA ASN A 388 14.72 18.94 -26.42
C ASN A 388 14.37 17.91 -27.51
N ARG A 389 15.07 16.77 -27.56
CA ARG A 389 14.85 15.68 -28.53
C ARG A 389 14.28 14.41 -27.89
N GLY A 390 13.88 14.49 -26.62
CA GLY A 390 13.23 13.41 -25.86
C GLY A 390 11.70 13.51 -25.87
N PRO A 391 11.03 12.77 -24.97
CA PRO A 391 9.57 12.67 -24.95
C PRO A 391 8.93 13.97 -24.44
N PRO A 392 7.71 14.31 -24.88
CA PRO A 392 6.97 15.44 -24.32
C PRO A 392 6.62 15.16 -22.85
N LYS A 393 6.69 16.18 -22.00
CA LYS A 393 6.22 16.07 -20.61
C LYS A 393 4.72 16.38 -20.55
N ILE A 394 3.97 15.63 -19.75
CA ILE A 394 2.50 15.79 -19.64
C ILE A 394 2.15 17.18 -19.07
N ASP A 395 2.87 17.62 -18.04
CA ASP A 395 2.55 18.86 -17.32
C ASP A 395 3.24 20.11 -17.89
N SER A 396 4.14 19.95 -18.88
CA SER A 396 4.94 21.07 -19.38
C SER A 396 5.02 21.05 -20.90
N ARG A 397 5.07 22.22 -21.52
CA ARG A 397 5.22 22.35 -22.98
C ARG A 397 6.62 22.01 -23.49
N ASN A 398 7.54 21.67 -22.59
CA ASN A 398 8.91 21.32 -22.92
C ASN A 398 9.06 19.81 -23.16
N ASN A 399 9.94 19.48 -24.08
CA ASN A 399 10.35 18.10 -24.34
C ASN A 399 11.51 17.72 -23.42
N GLY A 400 11.61 16.44 -23.09
CA GLY A 400 12.79 15.85 -22.46
C GLY A 400 13.99 15.84 -23.40
N ASN A 401 15.07 15.22 -22.95
CA ASN A 401 16.31 15.07 -23.70
C ASN A 401 16.45 13.65 -24.27
N LEU A 402 17.25 13.55 -25.32
CA LEU A 402 17.71 12.28 -25.87
C LEU A 402 19.17 12.08 -25.44
N ILE A 403 19.40 11.08 -24.59
CA ILE A 403 20.72 10.73 -24.06
C ILE A 403 21.28 9.59 -24.89
N VAL A 404 22.33 9.89 -25.64
CA VAL A 404 22.99 8.95 -26.53
C VAL A 404 24.18 8.34 -25.81
N HIS A 405 24.14 7.04 -25.62
CA HIS A 405 25.24 6.22 -25.10
C HIS A 405 25.98 5.61 -26.27
N PHE A 406 27.27 5.88 -26.37
CA PHE A 406 28.09 5.37 -27.45
C PHE A 406 28.85 4.13 -27.03
N GLU A 407 28.57 2.99 -27.66
CA GLU A 407 29.19 1.71 -27.31
C GLU A 407 30.14 1.25 -28.42
N LEU A 408 31.37 0.88 -28.07
CA LEU A 408 32.33 0.37 -29.06
C LEU A 408 31.93 -1.06 -29.46
N LYS A 409 31.53 -1.24 -30.72
CA LYS A 409 31.23 -2.55 -31.29
C LYS A 409 32.42 -3.06 -32.09
N LEU A 410 33.14 -4.03 -31.52
CA LEU A 410 34.23 -4.72 -32.21
C LEU A 410 33.67 -5.77 -33.18
N PRO A 411 34.33 -5.99 -34.34
CA PRO A 411 33.98 -7.08 -35.23
C PRO A 411 34.29 -8.43 -34.56
N GLY A 412 33.40 -9.43 -34.73
CA GLY A 412 33.59 -10.75 -34.11
C GLY A 412 34.73 -11.57 -34.71
N SER A 413 35.16 -11.27 -35.94
CA SER A 413 36.25 -11.94 -36.63
C SER A 413 37.02 -10.96 -37.51
N LEU A 414 38.34 -11.15 -37.59
CA LEU A 414 39.23 -10.31 -38.38
C LEU A 414 39.83 -11.11 -39.54
N THR A 415 39.90 -10.50 -40.72
CA THR A 415 40.62 -11.07 -41.88
C THR A 415 42.14 -11.02 -41.66
N PRO A 416 42.95 -11.87 -42.33
CA PRO A 416 44.40 -11.85 -42.20
C PRO A 416 45.00 -10.45 -42.43
N ARG A 417 44.55 -9.78 -43.50
CA ARG A 417 44.95 -8.40 -43.82
C ARG A 417 44.58 -7.39 -42.73
N GLN A 418 43.41 -7.52 -42.10
CA GLN A 418 43.03 -6.63 -40.99
C GLN A 418 43.93 -6.82 -39.77
N LYS A 419 44.36 -8.05 -39.49
CA LYS A 419 45.30 -8.34 -38.40
C LYS A 419 46.68 -7.73 -38.67
N GLU A 420 47.17 -7.85 -39.90
CA GLU A 420 48.44 -7.22 -40.34
C GLU A 420 48.41 -5.71 -40.11
N ILE A 421 47.35 -5.03 -40.55
CA ILE A 421 47.19 -3.57 -40.36
C ILE A 421 47.15 -3.18 -38.88
N ILE A 422 46.47 -3.98 -38.03
CA ILE A 422 46.42 -3.72 -36.59
C ILE A 422 47.81 -3.90 -35.95
N HIS A 423 48.59 -4.90 -36.39
CA HIS A 423 49.97 -5.07 -35.93
C HIS A 423 50.90 -3.93 -36.38
N GLU A 424 50.70 -3.39 -37.57
CA GLU A 424 51.43 -2.20 -38.04
C GLU A 424 51.07 -0.97 -37.20
N PHE A 425 49.78 -0.74 -36.95
CA PHE A 425 49.29 0.33 -36.08
C PHE A 425 49.87 0.24 -34.65
N ASP A 426 49.93 -0.96 -34.09
CA ASP A 426 50.49 -1.20 -32.75
C ASP A 426 52.01 -0.93 -32.70
N LYS A 427 52.76 -1.29 -33.75
CA LYS A 427 54.20 -0.97 -33.87
C LYS A 427 54.49 0.52 -33.96
N GLU A 428 53.59 1.31 -34.52
CA GLU A 428 53.71 2.77 -34.56
C GLU A 428 53.36 3.39 -33.20
N THR A 429 52.26 2.94 -32.60
CA THR A 429 51.78 3.44 -31.30
C THR A 429 52.79 3.16 -30.17
N SER A 430 53.40 1.97 -30.18
CA SER A 430 54.42 1.55 -29.19
C SER A 430 55.74 2.33 -29.28
N LYS A 431 56.03 3.02 -30.39
CA LYS A 431 57.17 3.94 -30.48
C LYS A 431 56.92 5.26 -29.74
N GLU A 432 55.66 5.69 -29.66
CA GLU A 432 55.23 6.90 -28.95
C GLU A 432 54.93 6.66 -27.47
N THR A 433 54.47 5.45 -27.13
CA THR A 433 54.18 5.04 -25.75
C THR A 433 55.19 4.02 -25.25
N LYS A 434 56.39 4.51 -24.87
CA LYS A 434 57.03 3.97 -23.66
C LYS A 434 56.22 4.45 -22.46
N ALA A 435 55.03 3.90 -22.29
CA ALA A 435 54.34 4.00 -21.01
C ALA A 435 55.17 3.16 -20.04
N ASP A 436 56.02 3.83 -19.28
CA ASP A 436 56.55 3.30 -18.04
C ASP A 436 55.37 2.73 -17.27
N TYR A 437 55.33 1.39 -17.15
CA TYR A 437 54.61 0.77 -16.06
C TYR A 437 55.34 1.24 -14.81
N ASP A 438 54.86 2.34 -14.24
CA ASP A 438 55.40 2.92 -13.03
C ASP A 438 55.20 1.90 -11.91
N THR A 439 56.22 1.07 -11.69
CA THR A 439 56.28 0.03 -10.65
C THR A 439 56.21 0.61 -9.23
N SER A 440 56.07 1.94 -9.09
CA SER A 440 55.85 2.63 -7.82
C SER A 440 54.43 2.46 -7.26
N SER A 441 53.41 2.16 -8.10
CA SER A 441 52.02 1.90 -7.64
C SER A 441 51.74 0.43 -7.24
N ASP A 442 52.76 -0.42 -7.34
CA ASP A 442 52.65 -1.87 -7.25
C ASP A 442 52.48 -2.35 -5.79
N GLU A 443 52.92 -1.57 -4.80
CA GLU A 443 52.72 -1.83 -3.36
C GLU A 443 51.26 -1.61 -2.91
N GLU A 444 50.63 -0.51 -3.32
CA GLU A 444 49.24 -0.21 -2.97
C GLU A 444 48.24 -1.09 -3.73
N SER A 445 48.51 -1.35 -5.01
CA SER A 445 47.71 -2.28 -5.82
C SER A 445 47.80 -3.71 -5.29
N LYS A 446 48.99 -4.19 -4.88
CA LYS A 446 49.14 -5.49 -4.21
C LYS A 446 48.49 -5.53 -2.83
N LYS A 447 48.53 -4.44 -2.05
CA LYS A 447 47.80 -4.31 -0.76
C LYS A 447 46.29 -4.34 -0.97
N TRP A 448 45.78 -3.66 -2.00
CA TRP A 448 44.37 -3.67 -2.36
C TRP A 448 43.90 -5.07 -2.79
N TRP A 449 44.64 -5.73 -3.69
CA TRP A 449 44.35 -7.11 -4.09
C TRP A 449 44.43 -8.09 -2.92
N LYS A 450 45.41 -7.97 -2.03
CA LYS A 450 45.47 -8.77 -0.79
C LYS A 450 44.27 -8.50 0.12
N ARG A 451 43.81 -7.26 0.25
CA ARG A 451 42.58 -6.93 1.03
C ARG A 451 41.33 -7.54 0.43
N VAL A 452 41.18 -7.50 -0.89
CA VAL A 452 39.99 -8.01 -1.60
C VAL A 452 39.97 -9.54 -1.62
N VAL A 453 41.13 -10.19 -1.76
CA VAL A 453 41.23 -11.66 -1.84
C VAL A 453 41.28 -12.31 -0.44
N CYS A 454 41.89 -11.68 0.57
CA CYS A 454 41.97 -12.25 1.93
C CYS A 454 40.77 -11.94 2.85
N ASN A 455 39.90 -10.98 2.55
CA ASN A 455 38.67 -10.73 3.34
C ASN A 455 37.52 -11.72 3.05
N LYS A 456 37.80 -12.84 2.36
CA LYS A 456 36.84 -13.90 2.06
C LYS A 456 37.02 -15.17 2.92
N LYS A 457 37.67 -15.08 4.08
CA LYS A 457 37.71 -16.17 5.07
C LYS A 457 37.03 -15.79 6.37
#